data_AF-A0A1B6ZE12-F1
#
_entry.id   AF-A0A1B6ZE12-F1
#
_cell.length_a   1.000
_cell.length_b   1.000
_cell.length_c   1.000
_cell.angle_alpha   90.00
_cell.angle_beta   90.00
_cell.angle_gamma   90.00
#
_symmetry.space_group_name_H-M   'P 1'
#
loop_
_entity.id
_entity.type
_entity.pdbx_description
1 polymer ?
#
loop_
_entity_poly.entity_id
_entity_poly.type
_entity_poly.pdbx_seq_one_letter_code
_entity_poly.pdbx_strand_id
1 'polypeptide(L)'
;MARLGRDIYRKKLERYLSHSDDEQIISLVSAVVAAQSGNQKALTVMRDLPPEAVGAELGSPYHIPLWSLETLINELLATPKAKRFGIGRTRVLNAEMFQTLRALHGILIKLENAEDGIFLEKHDVFNEMARIVQRQFPWQRGFMNAPHLYRSMLLYGTGSAREYFEASAGISLSDFVKTGACMSGALKNNDWVHRQRNLSEIGISPEVREATLLKLAIPHAEARHLAARMRKAHRHTAYRPSILRDFPIMAFGERGERLRAPIPELIMYRYTSGLYLDVVQGGSAVWTGIGTRFEGYVLEYLQAMMSPYEVIGEQVSGPKKARHRTPDVLVSGTDGIVAAIECKAKRMSFDARYADDPIASASIGFDELAKGMFQIWRFFSHARRGLTGDVTVAPSCRGVIVTADSWLTMASRQAEQVIAIAMAMADAEGDIDEGDRREIAFCPINDVEYALQHGTADSFLDACCEVSSGEKKGFMLSVAHAATRDQQRDYPFKDRIADVLPWMRSAFEHD
;
A
#
# COMPACT_ATOMS: atom_id res chain seq x y z
N MET A 1 25.75 -21.32 -9.09
CA MET A 1 26.41 -20.35 -8.18
C MET A 1 25.42 -19.67 -7.24
N ALA A 2 24.24 -19.22 -7.71
CA ALA A 2 23.25 -18.51 -6.90
C ALA A 2 22.77 -19.27 -5.63
N ARG A 3 22.48 -20.58 -5.74
CA ARG A 3 22.07 -21.42 -4.58
C ARG A 3 23.12 -21.48 -3.47
N LEU A 4 24.39 -21.66 -3.84
CA LEU A 4 25.50 -21.66 -2.88
C LEU A 4 25.66 -20.27 -2.24
N GLY A 5 25.55 -19.20 -3.03
CA GLY A 5 25.56 -17.82 -2.54
C GLY A 5 24.46 -17.55 -1.52
N ARG A 6 23.21 -17.93 -1.82
CA ARG A 6 22.07 -17.81 -0.92
C ARG A 6 22.35 -18.48 0.42
N ASP A 7 22.79 -19.73 0.42
CA ASP A 7 23.01 -20.48 1.65
C ASP A 7 24.16 -19.88 2.50
N ILE A 8 25.21 -19.36 1.84
CA ILE A 8 26.31 -18.65 2.52
C ILE A 8 25.80 -17.37 3.18
N TYR A 9 25.09 -16.51 2.44
CA TYR A 9 24.63 -15.23 2.97
C TYR A 9 23.53 -15.39 4.01
N ARG A 10 22.65 -16.37 3.86
CA ARG A 10 21.65 -16.73 4.86
C ARG A 10 22.29 -17.14 6.19
N LYS A 11 23.20 -18.11 6.16
CA LYS A 11 23.95 -18.54 7.36
C LYS A 11 24.73 -17.38 7.99
N LYS A 12 25.30 -16.50 7.16
CA LYS A 12 26.02 -15.32 7.64
C LYS A 12 25.08 -14.35 8.35
N LEU A 13 23.94 -14.02 7.76
CA LEU A 13 22.93 -13.15 8.36
C LEU A 13 22.40 -13.75 9.67
N GLU A 14 21.96 -15.00 9.64
CA GLU A 14 21.49 -15.73 10.82
C GLU A 14 22.52 -15.71 11.94
N ARG A 15 23.81 -15.93 11.62
CA ARG A 15 24.88 -15.89 12.62
C ARG A 15 25.00 -14.53 13.30
N TYR A 16 24.89 -13.42 12.56
CA TYR A 16 24.97 -12.09 13.19
C TYR A 16 23.71 -11.79 14.02
N LEU A 17 22.53 -12.07 13.48
CA LEU A 17 21.25 -11.83 14.15
C LEU A 17 21.02 -12.74 15.37
N SER A 18 21.58 -13.95 15.37
CA SER A 18 21.52 -14.85 16.53
C SER A 18 22.39 -14.38 17.71
N HIS A 19 23.32 -13.46 17.46
CA HIS A 19 24.26 -12.88 18.44
C HIS A 19 24.02 -11.38 18.68
N SER A 20 22.85 -10.86 18.28
CA SER A 20 22.47 -9.48 18.58
C SER A 20 21.43 -9.43 19.69
N ASP A 21 21.43 -8.35 20.46
CA ASP A 21 20.30 -8.00 21.32
C ASP A 21 19.18 -7.39 20.45
N ASP A 22 17.95 -7.87 20.60
CA ASP A 22 16.85 -7.41 19.73
C ASP A 22 16.48 -5.95 20.01
N GLU A 23 16.36 -5.58 21.29
CA GLU A 23 15.95 -4.23 21.68
C GLU A 23 16.96 -3.19 21.20
N GLN A 24 18.26 -3.51 21.32
CA GLN A 24 19.32 -2.61 20.85
C GLN A 24 19.36 -2.47 19.32
N ILE A 25 19.15 -3.55 18.56
CA ILE A 25 19.10 -3.45 17.08
C ILE A 25 17.86 -2.69 16.64
N ILE A 26 16.73 -2.87 17.30
CA ILE A 26 15.51 -2.11 17.03
C ILE A 26 15.72 -0.63 17.33
N SER A 27 16.37 -0.29 18.44
CA SER A 27 16.78 1.08 18.76
C SER A 27 17.70 1.67 17.69
N LEU A 28 18.71 0.92 17.23
CA LEU A 28 19.59 1.34 16.14
C LEU A 28 18.83 1.62 14.84
N VAL A 29 17.86 0.76 14.48
CA VAL A 29 17.00 0.97 13.31
C VAL A 29 16.14 2.22 13.47
N SER A 30 15.47 2.39 14.63
CA SER A 30 14.70 3.60 14.93
C SER A 30 15.56 4.87 14.82
N ALA A 31 16.80 4.85 15.32
CA ALA A 31 17.71 5.98 15.25
C ALA A 31 18.10 6.31 13.79
N VAL A 32 18.37 5.30 12.95
CA VAL A 32 18.63 5.53 11.51
C VAL A 32 17.41 6.10 10.79
N VAL A 33 16.22 5.57 11.06
CA VAL A 33 14.96 6.11 10.48
C VAL A 33 14.74 7.56 10.91
N ALA A 34 14.97 7.89 12.18
CA ALA A 34 14.86 9.24 12.70
C ALA A 34 15.89 10.18 12.04
N ALA A 35 17.16 9.76 11.92
CA ALA A 35 18.21 10.54 11.25
C ALA A 35 17.87 10.82 9.78
N GLN A 36 17.45 9.80 9.03
CA GLN A 36 17.03 9.93 7.62
C GLN A 36 15.81 10.83 7.45
N SER A 37 14.95 10.94 8.49
CA SER A 37 13.82 11.86 8.53
C SER A 37 14.17 13.29 9.00
N GLY A 38 15.45 13.61 9.15
CA GLY A 38 15.92 14.95 9.55
C GLY A 38 16.07 15.17 11.05
N ASN A 39 15.86 14.15 11.90
CA ASN A 39 15.97 14.30 13.35
C ASN A 39 17.44 14.21 13.82
N GLN A 40 18.05 15.36 14.06
CA GLN A 40 19.44 15.47 14.48
C GLN A 40 19.74 14.82 15.85
N LYS A 41 18.74 14.70 16.74
CA LYS A 41 18.94 14.04 18.06
C LYS A 41 19.31 12.57 17.91
N ALA A 42 18.95 11.93 16.80
CA ALA A 42 19.26 10.54 16.53
C ALA A 42 20.78 10.27 16.41
N LEU A 43 21.58 11.28 16.09
CA LEU A 43 23.04 11.19 16.06
C LEU A 43 23.63 10.87 17.44
N THR A 44 22.92 11.19 18.53
CA THR A 44 23.41 10.91 19.89
C THR A 44 23.41 9.40 20.22
N VAL A 45 22.64 8.61 19.47
CA VAL A 45 22.52 7.15 19.63
C VAL A 45 23.60 6.40 18.84
N MET A 46 24.12 6.98 17.75
CA MET A 46 25.08 6.34 16.83
C MET A 46 26.41 7.10 16.81
N ARG A 47 27.50 6.44 17.22
CA ARG A 47 28.80 7.13 17.39
C ARG A 47 29.53 7.46 16.10
N ASP A 48 29.23 6.76 15.03
CA ASP A 48 29.94 6.74 13.75
C ASP A 48 29.09 7.25 12.57
N LEU A 49 27.89 7.75 12.83
CA LEU A 49 27.05 8.38 11.80
C LEU A 49 27.38 9.88 11.72
N PRO A 50 27.84 10.39 10.56
CA PRO A 50 28.25 11.77 10.47
C PRO A 50 27.04 12.70 10.24
N PRO A 51 27.14 14.02 10.53
CA PRO A 51 26.02 14.95 10.43
C PRO A 51 25.36 15.01 9.04
N GLU A 52 26.11 14.76 7.97
CA GLU A 52 25.64 14.74 6.57
C GLU A 52 24.67 13.57 6.29
N ALA A 53 24.53 12.62 7.21
CA ALA A 53 23.55 11.56 7.13
C ALA A 53 22.13 12.01 7.51
N VAL A 54 21.99 13.17 8.16
CA VAL A 54 20.68 13.71 8.55
C VAL A 54 19.93 14.14 7.29
N GLY A 55 18.72 13.63 7.11
CA GLY A 55 17.94 13.86 5.88
C GLY A 55 18.47 13.10 4.66
N ALA A 56 19.30 12.05 4.86
CA ALA A 56 19.85 11.29 3.74
C ALA A 56 18.74 10.63 2.88
N GLU A 57 18.72 10.97 1.60
CA GLU A 57 17.79 10.44 0.60
C GLU A 57 18.38 9.27 -0.20
N LEU A 58 17.55 8.66 -1.05
CA LEU A 58 17.95 7.58 -1.94
C LEU A 58 19.16 8.01 -2.80
N GLY A 59 20.20 7.17 -2.84
CA GLY A 59 21.47 7.47 -3.51
C GLY A 59 22.57 7.94 -2.55
N SER A 60 22.22 8.42 -1.35
CA SER A 60 23.21 8.72 -0.31
C SER A 60 23.85 7.45 0.25
N PRO A 61 25.18 7.46 0.54
CA PRO A 61 25.85 6.36 1.23
C PRO A 61 25.40 6.19 2.68
N TYR A 62 24.56 7.09 3.20
CA TYR A 62 23.99 7.01 4.54
C TYR A 62 22.52 6.57 4.56
N HIS A 63 21.85 6.57 3.41
CA HIS A 63 20.46 6.11 3.31
C HIS A 63 20.33 4.58 3.22
N ILE A 64 19.53 3.99 4.11
CA ILE A 64 19.05 2.61 4.05
C ILE A 64 17.54 2.63 3.81
N PRO A 65 17.04 1.98 2.75
CA PRO A 65 15.62 1.99 2.46
C PRO A 65 14.76 1.35 3.55
N LEU A 66 13.58 1.94 3.81
CA LEU A 66 12.66 1.48 4.86
C LEU A 66 12.17 0.04 4.63
N TRP A 67 11.94 -0.38 3.38
CA TRP A 67 11.56 -1.76 3.07
C TRP A 67 12.65 -2.78 3.42
N SER A 68 13.92 -2.40 3.31
CA SER A 68 15.04 -3.25 3.71
C SER A 68 15.17 -3.33 5.23
N LEU A 69 14.96 -2.20 5.92
CA LEU A 69 14.92 -2.16 7.38
C LEU A 69 13.76 -3.00 7.94
N GLU A 70 12.59 -2.94 7.31
CA GLU A 70 11.43 -3.78 7.66
C GLU A 70 11.80 -5.26 7.53
N THR A 71 12.39 -5.68 6.42
CA THR A 71 12.85 -7.07 6.23
C THR A 71 13.88 -7.47 7.28
N LEU A 72 14.85 -6.60 7.58
CA LEU A 72 15.90 -6.90 8.56
C LEU A 72 15.34 -7.12 9.97
N ILE A 73 14.40 -6.28 10.42
CA ILE A 73 13.76 -6.46 11.73
C ILE A 73 12.97 -7.77 11.77
N ASN A 74 12.27 -8.12 10.70
CA ASN A 74 11.54 -9.39 10.66
C ASN A 74 12.47 -10.60 10.67
N GLU A 75 13.62 -10.54 9.98
CA GLU A 75 14.63 -11.60 10.05
C GLU A 75 15.29 -11.66 11.44
N LEU A 76 15.49 -10.53 12.12
CA LEU A 76 15.98 -10.46 13.51
C LEU A 76 15.03 -11.21 14.47
N LEU A 77 13.73 -10.92 14.37
CA LEU A 77 12.70 -11.54 15.20
C LEU A 77 12.54 -13.03 14.91
N ALA A 78 12.61 -13.42 13.63
CA ALA A 78 12.46 -14.82 13.21
C ALA A 78 13.72 -15.68 13.46
N THR A 79 14.91 -15.08 13.52
CA THR A 79 16.17 -15.81 13.71
C THR A 79 16.30 -16.29 15.16
N PRO A 80 16.42 -17.61 15.43
CA PRO A 80 16.68 -18.11 16.78
C PRO A 80 17.98 -17.55 17.36
N LYS A 81 17.97 -17.21 18.66
CA LYS A 81 19.19 -16.78 19.35
C LYS A 81 20.17 -17.93 19.55
N ALA A 82 21.45 -17.62 19.55
CA ALA A 82 22.50 -18.60 19.71
C ALA A 82 22.35 -19.34 21.05
N LYS A 83 22.74 -20.62 21.10
CA LYS A 83 22.77 -21.37 22.35
C LYS A 83 23.68 -20.63 23.34
N ARG A 84 23.17 -20.33 24.54
CA ARG A 84 23.84 -19.54 25.58
C ARG A 84 23.99 -18.04 25.28
N PHE A 85 23.24 -17.49 24.33
CA PHE A 85 23.14 -16.04 24.18
C PHE A 85 22.74 -15.40 25.52
N GLY A 86 23.44 -14.35 25.93
CA GLY A 86 23.26 -13.69 27.23
C GLY A 86 23.84 -14.42 28.44
N ILE A 87 24.47 -15.61 28.26
CA ILE A 87 25.11 -16.36 29.35
C ILE A 87 26.64 -16.24 29.24
N GLY A 88 27.27 -15.67 30.27
CA GLY A 88 28.73 -15.50 30.33
C GLY A 88 29.29 -14.53 29.29
N ARG A 89 30.57 -14.70 28.91
CA ARG A 89 31.23 -13.85 27.88
C ARG A 89 30.81 -14.27 26.47
N THR A 90 29.64 -13.82 26.05
CA THR A 90 29.18 -13.98 24.66
C THR A 90 29.55 -12.75 23.84
N ARG A 91 30.05 -12.95 22.62
CA ARG A 91 30.26 -11.83 21.68
C ARG A 91 28.90 -11.33 21.19
N VAL A 92 28.61 -10.06 21.43
CA VAL A 92 27.38 -9.40 21.00
C VAL A 92 27.69 -8.40 19.88
N LEU A 93 26.79 -8.29 18.92
CA LEU A 93 26.86 -7.28 17.88
C LEU A 93 26.78 -5.87 18.50
N ASN A 94 27.68 -4.95 18.12
CA ASN A 94 27.64 -3.59 18.65
C ASN A 94 26.55 -2.76 17.97
N ALA A 95 25.43 -2.55 18.65
CA ALA A 95 24.29 -1.79 18.14
C ALA A 95 24.42 -0.26 18.30
N GLU A 96 25.55 0.25 18.81
CA GLU A 96 25.83 1.70 18.91
C GLU A 96 26.49 2.28 17.64
N MET A 97 26.70 1.43 16.62
CA MET A 97 27.43 1.75 15.40
C MET A 97 26.53 1.60 14.17
N PHE A 98 26.38 2.67 13.39
CA PHE A 98 25.78 2.65 12.07
C PHE A 98 26.43 1.63 11.13
N GLN A 99 27.76 1.45 11.23
CA GLN A 99 28.46 0.44 10.43
C GLN A 99 27.93 -0.99 10.68
N THR A 100 27.41 -1.26 11.88
CA THR A 100 26.75 -2.54 12.17
C THR A 100 25.51 -2.72 11.31
N LEU A 101 24.65 -1.71 11.24
CA LEU A 101 23.44 -1.77 10.42
C LEU A 101 23.77 -1.82 8.93
N ARG A 102 24.78 -1.06 8.48
CA ARG A 102 25.32 -1.13 7.11
C ARG A 102 25.80 -2.52 6.74
N ALA A 103 26.54 -3.18 7.62
CA ALA A 103 27.03 -4.54 7.39
C ALA A 103 25.88 -5.55 7.29
N LEU A 104 24.89 -5.47 8.20
CA LEU A 104 23.69 -6.30 8.16
C LEU A 104 22.89 -6.09 6.87
N HIS A 105 22.65 -4.83 6.50
CA HIS A 105 21.95 -4.48 5.25
C HIS A 105 22.71 -5.00 4.03
N GLY A 106 24.04 -4.84 3.96
CA GLY A 106 24.85 -5.35 2.86
C GLY A 106 24.81 -6.87 2.74
N ILE A 107 24.71 -7.61 3.85
CA ILE A 107 24.52 -9.07 3.84
C ILE A 107 23.11 -9.42 3.35
N LEU A 108 22.09 -8.69 3.82
CA LEU A 108 20.70 -8.89 3.41
C LEU A 108 20.54 -8.69 1.90
N ILE A 109 21.07 -7.61 1.32
CA ILE A 109 21.01 -7.36 -0.13
C ILE A 109 21.71 -8.47 -0.91
N LYS A 110 22.86 -8.98 -0.43
CA LYS A 110 23.54 -10.12 -1.08
C LYS A 110 22.73 -11.41 -1.00
N LEU A 111 21.97 -11.61 0.07
CA LEU A 111 21.04 -12.73 0.20
C LEU A 111 19.87 -12.58 -0.78
N GLU A 112 19.21 -11.42 -0.80
CA GLU A 112 18.08 -11.13 -1.69
C GLU A 112 18.51 -11.30 -3.16
N ASN A 113 19.60 -10.66 -3.60
CA ASN A 113 20.12 -10.82 -4.97
C ASN A 113 20.43 -12.27 -5.34
N ALA A 114 20.88 -13.10 -4.39
CA ALA A 114 21.13 -14.52 -4.64
C ALA A 114 19.84 -15.33 -4.74
N GLU A 115 18.76 -14.90 -4.07
CA GLU A 115 17.43 -15.48 -4.19
C GLU A 115 16.74 -15.05 -5.49
N ASP A 116 16.85 -13.78 -5.88
CA ASP A 116 16.40 -13.24 -7.17
C ASP A 116 17.05 -14.02 -8.32
N GLY A 117 18.37 -14.24 -8.23
CA GLY A 117 19.11 -15.02 -9.22
C GLY A 117 18.61 -16.46 -9.38
N ILE A 118 18.04 -17.08 -8.33
CA ILE A 118 17.41 -18.41 -8.42
C ILE A 118 16.01 -18.29 -9.04
N PHE A 119 15.25 -17.25 -8.70
CA PHE A 119 13.93 -17.01 -9.26
C PHE A 119 14.00 -16.76 -10.78
N LEU A 120 14.96 -15.96 -11.21
CA LEU A 120 15.23 -15.63 -12.61
C LEU A 120 15.74 -16.81 -13.45
N GLU A 121 16.11 -17.95 -12.84
CA GLU A 121 16.36 -19.21 -13.58
C GLU A 121 15.09 -19.72 -14.28
N LYS A 122 13.90 -19.34 -13.79
CA LYS A 122 12.60 -19.85 -14.25
C LYS A 122 11.61 -18.79 -14.67
N HIS A 123 11.89 -17.53 -14.36
CA HIS A 123 10.98 -16.41 -14.61
C HIS A 123 11.74 -15.28 -15.29
N ASP A 124 11.02 -14.52 -16.09
CA ASP A 124 11.56 -13.34 -16.75
C ASP A 124 11.66 -12.14 -15.79
N VAL A 125 12.56 -11.20 -16.10
CA VAL A 125 12.86 -10.00 -15.31
C VAL A 125 11.62 -9.17 -15.01
N PHE A 126 10.64 -9.09 -15.93
CA PHE A 126 9.43 -8.30 -15.69
C PHE A 126 8.57 -8.87 -14.55
N ASN A 127 8.61 -10.19 -14.31
CA ASN A 127 7.91 -10.78 -13.15
C ASN A 127 8.55 -10.32 -11.84
N GLU A 128 9.89 -10.20 -11.82
CA GLU A 128 10.61 -9.72 -10.65
C GLU A 128 10.37 -8.23 -10.41
N MET A 129 10.36 -7.43 -11.48
CA MET A 129 10.05 -6.00 -11.41
C MET A 129 8.68 -5.77 -10.77
N ALA A 130 7.65 -6.55 -11.11
CA ALA A 130 6.35 -6.45 -10.48
C ALA A 130 6.42 -6.67 -8.95
N ARG A 131 7.16 -7.68 -8.48
CA ARG A 131 7.32 -7.95 -7.03
C ARG A 131 8.11 -6.85 -6.32
N ILE A 132 9.16 -6.33 -6.95
CA ILE A 132 9.93 -5.18 -6.47
C ILE A 132 9.04 -3.95 -6.30
N VAL A 133 8.24 -3.63 -7.31
CA VAL A 133 7.28 -2.51 -7.34
C VAL A 133 6.31 -2.61 -6.16
N GLN A 134 5.70 -3.78 -5.95
CA GLN A 134 4.76 -4.01 -4.84
C GLN A 134 5.40 -3.78 -3.47
N ARG A 135 6.68 -4.16 -3.32
CA ARG A 135 7.43 -3.98 -2.07
C ARG A 135 7.84 -2.52 -1.85
N GLN A 136 8.34 -1.82 -2.87
CA GLN A 136 9.03 -0.55 -2.70
C GLN A 136 8.11 0.68 -2.81
N PHE A 137 7.15 0.69 -3.75
CA PHE A 137 6.38 1.91 -4.05
C PHE A 137 5.47 2.39 -2.92
N PRO A 138 4.86 1.53 -2.08
CA PRO A 138 4.15 2.01 -0.91
C PRO A 138 5.03 2.85 0.02
N TRP A 139 6.32 2.52 0.14
CA TRP A 139 7.26 3.30 0.95
C TRP A 139 7.67 4.61 0.30
N GLN A 140 7.88 4.61 -1.02
CA GLN A 140 8.27 5.81 -1.77
C GLN A 140 7.14 6.85 -1.83
N ARG A 141 5.88 6.41 -1.95
CA ARG A 141 4.69 7.28 -1.88
C ARG A 141 4.43 7.83 -0.47
N GLY A 142 4.91 7.11 0.55
CA GLY A 142 4.64 7.40 1.95
C GLY A 142 3.20 7.08 2.38
N PHE A 143 3.00 7.03 3.69
CA PHE A 143 1.69 6.80 4.32
C PHE A 143 1.08 8.09 4.89
N MET A 144 1.84 9.20 4.88
CA MET A 144 1.41 10.51 5.35
C MET A 144 1.17 11.47 4.18
N ASN A 145 -0.03 11.42 3.61
CA ASN A 145 -0.51 12.47 2.73
C ASN A 145 -2.04 12.56 2.83
N ALA A 146 -2.59 13.73 2.52
CA ALA A 146 -4.03 14.00 2.61
C ALA A 146 -4.88 13.03 1.78
N PRO A 147 -4.54 12.71 0.50
CA PRO A 147 -5.27 11.72 -0.28
C PRO A 147 -5.35 10.35 0.40
N HIS A 148 -4.20 9.84 0.88
CA HIS A 148 -4.12 8.53 1.51
C HIS A 148 -4.91 8.46 2.81
N LEU A 149 -4.79 9.49 3.66
CA LEU A 149 -5.53 9.57 4.92
C LEU A 149 -7.03 9.61 4.66
N TYR A 150 -7.49 10.58 3.87
CA TYR A 150 -8.90 10.76 3.58
C TYR A 150 -9.52 9.50 2.97
N ARG A 151 -8.91 8.94 1.93
CA ARG A 151 -9.43 7.75 1.26
C ARG A 151 -9.45 6.54 2.18
N SER A 152 -8.41 6.33 3.00
CA SER A 152 -8.41 5.22 3.96
C SER A 152 -9.55 5.34 4.97
N MET A 153 -9.79 6.54 5.48
CA MET A 153 -10.88 6.81 6.41
C MET A 153 -12.25 6.68 5.75
N LEU A 154 -12.41 7.18 4.52
CA LEU A 154 -13.65 7.06 3.78
C LEU A 154 -13.99 5.59 3.54
N LEU A 155 -13.04 4.80 3.05
CA LEU A 155 -13.29 3.41 2.66
C LEU A 155 -13.50 2.50 3.88
N TYR A 156 -12.56 2.52 4.82
CA TYR A 156 -12.51 1.56 5.94
C TYR A 156 -13.07 2.13 7.24
N GLY A 157 -13.23 3.45 7.31
CA GLY A 157 -13.60 4.16 8.53
C GLY A 157 -15.03 4.71 8.58
N THR A 158 -15.88 4.34 7.64
CA THR A 158 -17.29 4.77 7.61
C THR A 158 -18.26 3.60 7.35
N GLY A 159 -19.55 3.84 7.66
CA GLY A 159 -20.64 2.87 7.45
C GLY A 159 -20.39 1.51 8.10
N SER A 160 -20.79 0.45 7.40
CA SER A 160 -20.66 -0.94 7.89
C SER A 160 -19.23 -1.36 8.24
N ALA A 161 -18.21 -0.79 7.60
CA ALA A 161 -16.81 -1.08 7.91
C ALA A 161 -16.42 -0.52 9.28
N ARG A 162 -16.86 0.71 9.59
CA ARG A 162 -16.68 1.32 10.91
C ARG A 162 -17.41 0.55 12.00
N GLU A 163 -18.67 0.22 11.77
CA GLU A 163 -19.49 -0.53 12.73
C GLU A 163 -18.83 -1.87 13.08
N TYR A 164 -18.32 -2.59 12.07
CA TYR A 164 -17.60 -3.83 12.28
C TYR A 164 -16.28 -3.63 13.06
N PHE A 165 -15.51 -2.59 12.72
CA PHE A 165 -14.29 -2.25 13.47
C PHE A 165 -14.61 -1.97 14.93
N GLU A 166 -15.55 -1.06 15.22
CA GLU A 166 -15.85 -0.61 16.58
C GLU A 166 -16.40 -1.77 17.43
N ALA A 167 -17.24 -2.63 16.86
CA ALA A 167 -17.74 -3.83 17.52
C ALA A 167 -16.63 -4.85 17.84
N SER A 168 -15.67 -5.04 16.93
CA SER A 168 -14.59 -6.02 17.11
C SER A 168 -13.42 -5.51 17.95
N ALA A 169 -13.15 -4.19 17.93
CA ALA A 169 -12.05 -3.55 18.63
C ALA A 169 -12.45 -3.06 20.03
N GLY A 170 -13.74 -2.84 20.30
CA GLY A 170 -14.23 -2.30 21.57
C GLY A 170 -13.85 -0.84 21.82
N ILE A 171 -13.45 -0.12 20.77
CA ILE A 171 -13.09 1.31 20.80
C ILE A 171 -13.62 2.01 19.56
N SER A 172 -13.87 3.32 19.68
CA SER A 172 -14.24 4.11 18.51
C SER A 172 -13.09 4.17 17.52
N LEU A 173 -13.40 4.21 16.22
CA LEU A 173 -12.37 4.37 15.20
C LEU A 173 -11.63 5.70 15.37
N SER A 174 -12.37 6.76 15.70
CA SER A 174 -11.81 8.09 15.94
C SER A 174 -10.73 8.05 17.03
N ASP A 175 -10.99 7.35 18.14
CA ASP A 175 -10.04 7.20 19.23
C ASP A 175 -8.84 6.35 18.84
N PHE A 176 -9.06 5.28 18.06
CA PHE A 176 -7.99 4.45 17.52
C PHE A 176 -7.02 5.27 16.66
N VAL A 177 -7.55 6.05 15.72
CA VAL A 177 -6.75 6.88 14.81
C VAL A 177 -6.05 8.01 15.58
N LYS A 178 -6.75 8.70 16.48
CA LYS A 178 -6.18 9.77 17.31
C LYS A 178 -5.03 9.27 18.19
N THR A 179 -5.24 8.13 18.87
CA THR A 179 -4.23 7.51 19.72
C THR A 179 -3.06 7.00 18.88
N GLY A 180 -3.31 6.38 17.73
CA GLY A 180 -2.28 5.95 16.79
C GLY A 180 -1.42 7.11 16.27
N ALA A 181 -2.05 8.23 15.91
CA ALA A 181 -1.34 9.44 15.49
C ALA A 181 -0.47 10.02 16.61
N CYS A 182 -0.98 10.05 17.84
CA CYS A 182 -0.20 10.47 19.02
C CYS A 182 1.02 9.56 19.25
N MET A 183 0.83 8.23 19.22
CA MET A 183 1.92 7.26 19.38
C MET A 183 2.95 7.37 18.26
N SER A 184 2.52 7.58 17.01
CA SER A 184 3.39 7.82 15.86
C SER A 184 4.27 9.05 16.09
N GLY A 185 3.67 10.20 16.43
CA GLY A 185 4.41 11.43 16.72
C GLY A 185 5.39 11.30 17.90
N ALA A 186 4.99 10.57 18.94
CA ALA A 186 5.82 10.34 20.11
C ALA A 186 7.02 9.44 19.78
N LEU A 187 6.82 8.34 19.07
CA LEU A 187 7.86 7.36 18.70
C LEU A 187 8.73 7.80 17.52
N LYS A 188 8.28 8.75 16.70
CA LYS A 188 9.12 9.40 15.69
C LYS A 188 10.24 10.24 16.30
N ASN A 189 10.00 10.80 17.49
CA ASN A 189 10.90 11.74 18.15
C ASN A 189 11.67 11.14 19.33
N ASN A 190 11.31 9.94 19.77
CA ASN A 190 11.88 9.30 20.94
C ASN A 190 12.22 7.84 20.61
N ASP A 191 13.35 7.38 21.12
CA ASP A 191 13.81 5.99 20.99
C ASP A 191 12.79 4.98 21.57
N TRP A 192 12.11 5.37 22.66
CA TRP A 192 11.01 4.62 23.26
C TRP A 192 10.03 5.57 23.97
N VAL A 193 8.83 5.08 24.25
CA VAL A 193 7.85 5.76 25.10
C VAL A 193 7.33 4.82 26.19
N HIS A 194 7.04 5.38 27.37
CA HIS A 194 6.47 4.59 28.46
C HIS A 194 5.02 4.20 28.12
N ARG A 195 4.67 2.92 28.28
CA ARG A 195 3.32 2.39 27.99
C ARG A 195 2.23 3.16 28.72
N GLN A 196 2.48 3.52 29.98
CA GLN A 196 1.51 4.22 30.84
C GLN A 196 1.57 5.75 30.69
N ARG A 197 2.16 6.29 29.62
CA ARG A 197 2.17 7.74 29.37
C ARG A 197 0.75 8.30 29.48
N ASN A 198 0.61 9.37 30.25
CA ASN A 198 -0.67 10.05 30.39
C ASN A 198 -0.99 10.81 29.09
N LEU A 199 -2.17 10.57 28.53
CA LEU A 199 -2.69 11.23 27.33
C LEU A 199 -4.04 11.93 27.60
N SER A 200 -4.40 12.11 28.88
CA SER A 200 -5.68 12.72 29.28
C SER A 200 -5.82 14.16 28.79
N GLU A 201 -4.72 14.90 28.65
CA GLU A 201 -4.70 16.29 28.15
C GLU A 201 -5.22 16.41 26.71
N ILE A 202 -5.09 15.36 25.92
CA ILE A 202 -5.64 15.28 24.57
C ILE A 202 -6.92 14.41 24.52
N GLY A 203 -7.56 14.19 25.66
CA GLY A 203 -8.84 13.46 25.77
C GLY A 203 -8.73 11.95 25.55
N ILE A 204 -7.55 11.34 25.71
CA ILE A 204 -7.38 9.89 25.61
C ILE A 204 -7.29 9.30 27.02
N SER A 205 -8.27 8.47 27.38
CA SER A 205 -8.26 7.77 28.67
C SER A 205 -7.26 6.61 28.69
N PRO A 206 -6.86 6.11 29.88
CA PRO A 206 -6.04 4.91 29.99
C PRO A 206 -6.65 3.69 29.28
N GLU A 207 -7.97 3.52 29.35
CA GLU A 207 -8.70 2.40 28.75
C GLU A 207 -8.64 2.46 27.22
N VAL A 208 -8.87 3.64 26.65
CA VAL A 208 -8.76 3.89 25.20
C VAL A 208 -7.33 3.66 24.72
N ARG A 209 -6.33 4.12 25.49
CA ARG A 209 -4.92 3.89 25.19
C ARG A 209 -4.60 2.40 25.15
N GLU A 210 -4.97 1.65 26.19
CA GLU A 210 -4.67 0.22 26.26
C GLU A 210 -5.38 -0.57 25.14
N ALA A 211 -6.65 -0.29 24.88
CA ALA A 211 -7.39 -0.95 23.80
C ALA A 211 -6.80 -0.63 22.41
N THR A 212 -6.33 0.60 22.18
CA THR A 212 -5.57 0.93 20.98
C THR A 212 -4.25 0.15 20.92
N LEU A 213 -3.50 0.07 22.04
CA LEU A 213 -2.24 -0.64 22.08
C LEU A 213 -2.39 -2.15 21.83
N LEU A 214 -3.52 -2.76 22.17
CA LEU A 214 -3.81 -4.16 21.80
C LEU A 214 -3.86 -4.38 20.28
N LYS A 215 -4.14 -3.32 19.50
CA LYS A 215 -4.18 -3.36 18.02
C LYS A 215 -2.86 -2.91 17.37
N LEU A 216 -2.04 -2.13 18.06
CA LEU A 216 -0.79 -1.55 17.52
C LEU A 216 0.49 -2.20 18.05
N ALA A 217 0.44 -2.79 19.24
CA ALA A 217 1.61 -3.23 19.98
C ALA A 217 1.58 -4.73 20.29
N ILE A 218 2.75 -5.34 20.30
CA ILE A 218 2.94 -6.75 20.64
C ILE A 218 4.11 -6.92 21.63
N PRO A 219 4.00 -7.79 22.66
CA PRO A 219 5.14 -8.14 23.50
C PRO A 219 6.29 -8.76 22.68
N HIS A 220 7.53 -8.38 22.97
CA HIS A 220 8.71 -8.82 22.22
C HIS A 220 8.81 -10.34 22.05
N ALA A 221 8.58 -11.11 23.13
CA ALA A 221 8.63 -12.57 23.07
C ALA A 221 7.59 -13.15 22.09
N GLU A 222 6.37 -12.61 22.12
CA GLU A 222 5.30 -13.01 21.20
C GLU A 222 5.61 -12.59 19.77
N ALA A 223 6.19 -11.40 19.58
CA ALA A 223 6.62 -10.91 18.27
C ALA A 223 7.61 -11.88 17.59
N ARG A 224 8.58 -12.41 18.33
CA ARG A 224 9.51 -13.42 17.83
C ARG A 224 8.81 -14.71 17.40
N HIS A 225 7.90 -15.22 18.23
CA HIS A 225 7.13 -16.43 17.91
C HIS A 225 6.26 -16.24 16.67
N LEU A 226 5.53 -15.13 16.60
CA LEU A 226 4.64 -14.83 15.49
C LEU A 226 5.41 -14.58 14.19
N ALA A 227 6.50 -13.80 14.23
CA ALA A 227 7.34 -13.55 13.06
C ALA A 227 7.94 -14.85 12.49
N ALA A 228 8.47 -15.72 13.35
CA ALA A 228 9.00 -17.02 12.92
C ALA A 228 7.92 -17.90 12.27
N ARG A 229 6.70 -17.90 12.82
CA ARG A 229 5.56 -18.66 12.29
C ARG A 229 5.11 -18.13 10.92
N MET A 230 4.84 -16.84 10.82
CA MET A 230 4.34 -16.19 9.59
C MET A 230 5.31 -16.36 8.41
N ARG A 231 6.62 -16.32 8.70
CA ARG A 231 7.65 -16.33 7.67
C ARG A 231 8.05 -17.73 7.20
N LYS A 232 7.62 -18.81 7.89
CA LYS A 232 8.05 -20.19 7.62
C LYS A 232 7.68 -20.69 6.22
N ALA A 233 6.52 -20.30 5.69
CA ALA A 233 6.00 -20.81 4.41
C ALA A 233 6.67 -20.17 3.19
N HIS A 234 7.41 -19.08 3.35
CA HIS A 234 7.86 -18.23 2.25
C HIS A 234 9.36 -18.38 2.01
N ARG A 235 9.75 -18.63 0.77
CA ARG A 235 11.15 -18.92 0.44
C ARG A 235 11.99 -17.65 0.34
N HIS A 236 11.48 -16.65 -0.37
CA HIS A 236 12.18 -15.41 -0.69
C HIS A 236 12.17 -14.42 0.48
N THR A 237 13.34 -14.05 1.00
CA THR A 237 13.51 -13.23 2.20
C THR A 237 12.85 -11.85 2.08
N ALA A 238 13.00 -11.21 0.92
CA ALA A 238 12.41 -9.90 0.62
C ALA A 238 10.88 -9.87 0.69
N TYR A 239 10.24 -11.00 0.39
CA TYR A 239 8.80 -11.10 0.12
C TYR A 239 8.04 -11.93 1.16
N ARG A 240 8.66 -12.17 2.32
CA ARG A 240 7.96 -12.81 3.44
C ARG A 240 7.13 -11.79 4.23
N PRO A 241 6.00 -12.18 4.83
CA PRO A 241 5.13 -11.29 5.60
C PRO A 241 5.88 -10.57 6.72
N SER A 242 5.49 -9.33 6.97
CA SER A 242 6.05 -8.49 8.02
C SER A 242 5.08 -8.39 9.20
N ILE A 243 5.52 -8.81 10.38
CA ILE A 243 4.75 -8.64 11.61
C ILE A 243 4.51 -7.16 11.95
N LEU A 244 5.39 -6.27 11.49
CA LEU A 244 5.29 -4.84 11.74
C LEU A 244 4.13 -4.17 11.00
N ARG A 245 3.52 -4.87 10.02
CA ARG A 245 2.29 -4.41 9.34
C ARG A 245 1.06 -4.63 10.19
N ASP A 246 1.09 -5.64 11.07
CA ASP A 246 0.02 -5.95 12.02
C ASP A 246 0.25 -5.22 13.34
N PHE A 247 1.48 -5.28 13.85
CA PHE A 247 1.92 -4.71 15.13
C PHE A 247 3.18 -3.86 14.94
N PRO A 248 3.04 -2.57 14.56
CA PRO A 248 4.18 -1.68 14.33
C PRO A 248 4.97 -1.31 15.60
N ILE A 249 4.40 -1.56 16.79
CA ILE A 249 5.03 -1.27 18.08
C ILE A 249 5.42 -2.58 18.78
N MET A 250 6.64 -2.64 19.30
CA MET A 250 7.09 -3.73 20.16
C MET A 250 7.19 -3.25 21.62
N ALA A 251 6.65 -4.06 22.52
CA ALA A 251 6.70 -3.81 23.96
C ALA A 251 7.82 -4.62 24.60
N PHE A 252 8.72 -3.92 25.29
CA PHE A 252 9.90 -4.45 25.99
C PHE A 252 9.80 -4.23 27.50
N GLY A 253 10.56 -5.04 28.24
CA GLY A 253 10.52 -5.09 29.70
C GLY A 253 9.57 -6.16 30.23
N GLU A 254 9.64 -6.43 31.54
CA GLU A 254 8.87 -7.50 32.18
C GLU A 254 7.36 -7.29 32.03
N ARG A 255 6.91 -6.03 31.98
CA ARG A 255 5.51 -5.65 31.86
C ARG A 255 5.21 -4.97 30.52
N GLY A 256 6.16 -5.01 29.58
CA GLY A 256 6.03 -4.31 28.30
C GLY A 256 5.96 -2.79 28.46
N GLU A 257 6.63 -2.24 29.48
CA GLU A 257 6.57 -0.83 29.84
C GLU A 257 7.29 0.09 28.85
N ARG A 258 8.26 -0.43 28.08
CA ARG A 258 8.97 0.33 27.05
C ARG A 258 8.42 -0.02 25.67
N LEU A 259 7.72 0.93 25.06
CA LEU A 259 7.21 0.80 23.69
C LEU A 259 8.22 1.36 22.70
N ARG A 260 8.50 0.61 21.63
CA ARG A 260 9.44 0.99 20.57
C ARG A 260 8.82 0.72 19.21
N ALA A 261 9.02 1.63 18.25
CA ALA A 261 8.63 1.41 16.86
C ALA A 261 9.89 1.53 15.98
N PRO A 262 10.39 0.41 15.40
CA PRO A 262 11.58 0.45 14.54
C PRO A 262 11.37 1.38 13.35
N ILE A 263 10.14 1.43 12.83
CA ILE A 263 9.74 2.28 11.71
C ILE A 263 8.40 2.93 12.09
N PRO A 264 8.40 4.11 12.72
CA PRO A 264 7.18 4.80 13.19
C PRO A 264 6.13 5.01 12.09
N GLU A 265 6.54 5.12 10.82
CA GLU A 265 5.67 5.21 9.66
C GLU A 265 4.71 4.01 9.53
N LEU A 266 5.05 2.85 10.08
CA LEU A 266 4.17 1.69 10.10
C LEU A 266 3.01 1.83 11.09
N ILE A 267 3.13 2.68 12.12
CA ILE A 267 1.98 3.04 12.97
C ILE A 267 0.93 3.75 12.11
N MET A 268 1.39 4.63 11.22
CA MET A 268 0.54 5.41 10.32
C MET A 268 -0.10 4.53 9.26
N TYR A 269 0.68 3.62 8.67
CA TYR A 269 0.13 2.55 7.85
C TYR A 269 -0.99 1.82 8.60
N ARG A 270 -0.76 1.40 9.85
CA ARG A 270 -1.67 0.55 10.62
C ARG A 270 -3.03 1.20 10.88
N TYR A 271 -3.08 2.52 11.14
CA TYR A 271 -4.34 3.24 11.31
C TYR A 271 -4.91 3.82 10.00
N THR A 272 -4.25 3.65 8.85
CA THR A 272 -4.76 4.05 7.52
C THR A 272 -5.03 2.80 6.66
N SER A 273 -4.14 2.47 5.72
CA SER A 273 -4.26 1.30 4.84
C SER A 273 -4.34 -0.03 5.59
N GLY A 274 -3.78 -0.10 6.79
CA GLY A 274 -3.80 -1.27 7.67
C GLY A 274 -5.17 -1.51 8.31
N LEU A 275 -6.08 -0.53 8.36
CA LEU A 275 -7.46 -0.74 8.82
C LEU A 275 -8.19 -1.80 8.01
N TYR A 276 -7.82 -1.95 6.75
CA TYR A 276 -8.27 -3.05 5.90
C TYR A 276 -8.20 -4.40 6.62
N LEU A 277 -7.13 -4.67 7.38
CA LEU A 277 -6.91 -5.94 8.08
C LEU A 277 -7.94 -6.17 9.20
N ASP A 278 -8.49 -5.10 9.78
CA ASP A 278 -9.53 -5.20 10.80
C ASP A 278 -10.93 -5.33 10.22
N VAL A 279 -11.16 -4.96 8.96
CA VAL A 279 -12.51 -4.95 8.35
C VAL A 279 -12.71 -6.00 7.26
N VAL A 280 -11.62 -6.60 6.75
CA VAL A 280 -11.62 -7.64 5.69
C VAL A 280 -12.49 -8.85 6.06
N GLN A 281 -12.66 -9.13 7.35
CA GLN A 281 -13.45 -10.25 7.88
C GLN A 281 -14.95 -9.93 8.05
N GLY A 282 -15.39 -8.71 7.74
CA GLY A 282 -16.76 -8.23 7.94
C GLY A 282 -17.84 -8.79 6.99
N GLY A 283 -17.47 -9.72 6.11
CA GLY A 283 -18.42 -10.37 5.19
C GLY A 283 -18.92 -9.45 4.05
N SER A 284 -19.89 -9.94 3.28
CA SER A 284 -20.33 -9.30 2.02
C SER A 284 -20.88 -7.89 2.21
N ALA A 285 -21.64 -7.63 3.27
CA ALA A 285 -22.21 -6.30 3.53
C ALA A 285 -21.13 -5.22 3.75
N VAL A 286 -20.02 -5.56 4.40
CA VAL A 286 -18.88 -4.66 4.56
C VAL A 286 -18.19 -4.43 3.20
N TRP A 287 -17.99 -5.49 2.42
CA TRP A 287 -17.37 -5.39 1.09
C TRP A 287 -18.19 -4.58 0.09
N THR A 288 -19.49 -4.81 0.02
CA THR A 288 -20.39 -4.01 -0.83
C THR A 288 -20.33 -2.54 -0.44
N GLY A 289 -20.37 -2.23 0.86
CA GLY A 289 -20.24 -0.85 1.33
C GLY A 289 -18.90 -0.20 0.97
N ILE A 290 -17.78 -0.93 1.08
CA ILE A 290 -16.47 -0.44 0.66
C ILE A 290 -16.43 -0.19 -0.86
N GLY A 291 -17.00 -1.09 -1.66
CA GLY A 291 -17.10 -0.95 -3.12
C GLY A 291 -17.83 0.33 -3.53
N THR A 292 -19.05 0.51 -3.03
CA THR A 292 -19.87 1.70 -3.32
C THR A 292 -19.18 3.01 -2.90
N ARG A 293 -18.48 3.03 -1.75
CA ARG A 293 -17.73 4.22 -1.32
C ARG A 293 -16.51 4.49 -2.19
N PHE A 294 -15.87 3.44 -2.73
CA PHE A 294 -14.75 3.61 -3.65
C PHE A 294 -15.21 4.15 -5.01
N GLU A 295 -16.30 3.64 -5.55
CA GLU A 295 -16.95 4.19 -6.76
C GLU A 295 -17.32 5.67 -6.56
N GLY A 296 -17.99 6.00 -5.44
CA GLY A 296 -18.34 7.38 -5.10
C GLY A 296 -17.12 8.28 -4.94
N TYR A 297 -16.05 7.79 -4.30
CA TYR A 297 -14.79 8.51 -4.18
C TYR A 297 -14.19 8.86 -5.54
N VAL A 298 -14.10 7.88 -6.45
CA VAL A 298 -13.55 8.09 -7.80
C VAL A 298 -14.39 9.07 -8.58
N LEU A 299 -15.72 8.92 -8.54
CA LEU A 299 -16.65 9.83 -9.21
C LEU A 299 -16.46 11.28 -8.73
N GLU A 300 -16.54 11.52 -7.42
CA GLU A 300 -16.39 12.87 -6.85
C GLU A 300 -15.00 13.45 -7.14
N TYR A 301 -13.95 12.61 -7.10
CA TYR A 301 -12.59 13.07 -7.36
C TYR A 301 -12.43 13.51 -8.82
N LEU A 302 -12.92 12.70 -9.76
CA LEU A 302 -12.88 13.03 -11.18
C LEU A 302 -13.73 14.26 -11.49
N GLN A 303 -14.91 14.42 -10.89
CA GLN A 303 -15.73 15.63 -11.03
C GLN A 303 -14.97 16.90 -10.62
N ALA A 304 -14.21 16.84 -9.53
CA ALA A 304 -13.41 17.97 -9.08
C ALA A 304 -12.16 18.22 -9.97
N MET A 305 -11.64 17.17 -10.60
CA MET A 305 -10.32 17.23 -11.26
C MET A 305 -10.38 17.27 -12.79
N MET A 306 -11.47 16.88 -13.43
CA MET A 306 -11.53 16.69 -14.88
C MET A 306 -12.07 17.87 -15.69
N SER A 307 -12.21 19.07 -15.11
CA SER A 307 -12.60 20.26 -15.89
C SER A 307 -11.70 20.46 -17.13
N PRO A 308 -12.26 20.73 -18.33
CA PRO A 308 -13.65 21.12 -18.61
C PRO A 308 -14.63 19.97 -18.91
N TYR A 309 -14.21 18.71 -18.78
CA TYR A 309 -15.07 17.56 -19.05
C TYR A 309 -16.17 17.42 -17.99
N GLU A 310 -17.34 16.95 -18.42
CA GLU A 310 -18.42 16.59 -17.50
C GLU A 310 -18.23 15.13 -17.04
N VAL A 311 -18.30 14.89 -15.74
CA VAL A 311 -18.14 13.55 -15.16
C VAL A 311 -19.44 13.13 -14.48
N ILE A 312 -19.98 12.01 -14.93
CA ILE A 312 -21.28 11.47 -14.55
C ILE A 312 -21.12 10.03 -14.05
N GLY A 313 -21.92 9.65 -13.03
CA GLY A 313 -21.92 8.28 -12.48
C GLY A 313 -22.73 7.29 -13.31
N GLU A 314 -22.83 6.05 -12.82
CA GLU A 314 -23.60 4.96 -13.45
C GLU A 314 -25.01 5.42 -13.86
N GLN A 315 -25.36 5.17 -15.13
CA GLN A 315 -26.69 5.36 -15.67
C GLN A 315 -27.34 4.01 -15.98
N VAL A 316 -28.67 3.96 -15.82
CA VAL A 316 -29.47 2.78 -16.11
C VAL A 316 -30.47 3.11 -17.23
N SER A 317 -30.41 2.37 -18.32
CA SER A 317 -31.32 2.49 -19.47
C SER A 317 -32.14 1.21 -19.67
N GLY A 318 -33.19 1.31 -20.49
CA GLY A 318 -34.01 0.18 -20.89
C GLY A 318 -35.15 -0.19 -19.93
N PRO A 319 -36.06 -1.08 -20.36
CA PRO A 319 -37.22 -1.48 -19.58
C PRO A 319 -36.82 -2.32 -18.36
N LYS A 320 -37.68 -2.40 -17.34
CA LYS A 320 -37.40 -3.12 -16.07
C LYS A 320 -36.90 -4.57 -16.26
N LYS A 321 -37.29 -5.24 -17.35
CA LYS A 321 -36.90 -6.63 -17.68
C LYS A 321 -35.62 -6.74 -18.51
N ALA A 322 -35.09 -5.64 -19.05
CA ALA A 322 -33.86 -5.57 -19.84
C ALA A 322 -33.14 -4.25 -19.52
N ARG A 323 -32.74 -4.09 -18.24
CA ARG A 323 -31.99 -2.91 -17.80
C ARG A 323 -30.55 -3.06 -18.23
N HIS A 324 -30.04 -2.06 -18.93
CA HIS A 324 -28.62 -1.93 -19.25
C HIS A 324 -28.02 -0.91 -18.30
N ARG A 325 -26.80 -1.18 -17.84
CA ARG A 325 -26.05 -0.28 -16.98
C ARG A 325 -24.79 0.17 -17.70
N THR A 326 -24.46 1.44 -17.54
CA THR A 326 -23.15 1.95 -17.96
C THR A 326 -22.08 1.51 -16.94
N PRO A 327 -20.79 1.73 -17.24
CA PRO A 327 -19.73 1.66 -16.25
C PRO A 327 -19.95 2.66 -15.12
N ASP A 328 -19.22 2.47 -14.02
CA ASP A 328 -19.36 3.22 -12.76
C ASP A 328 -19.24 4.73 -12.94
N VAL A 329 -18.33 5.18 -13.83
CA VAL A 329 -18.12 6.59 -14.17
C VAL A 329 -17.96 6.77 -15.69
N LEU A 330 -18.60 7.79 -16.22
CA LEU A 330 -18.46 8.25 -17.60
C LEU A 330 -17.90 9.67 -17.63
N VAL A 331 -17.00 9.94 -18.58
CA VAL A 331 -16.45 11.28 -18.83
C VAL A 331 -16.93 11.74 -20.20
N SER A 332 -17.65 12.87 -20.24
CA SER A 332 -18.23 13.45 -21.44
C SER A 332 -17.40 14.63 -21.94
N GLY A 333 -17.09 14.62 -23.23
CA GLY A 333 -16.49 15.72 -23.98
C GLY A 333 -17.43 16.25 -25.06
N THR A 334 -16.91 17.08 -25.97
CA THR A 334 -17.72 17.70 -27.04
C THR A 334 -18.32 16.68 -28.01
N ASP A 335 -17.63 15.56 -28.24
CA ASP A 335 -18.01 14.54 -29.22
C ASP A 335 -18.72 13.32 -28.58
N GLY A 336 -19.16 13.46 -27.32
CA GLY A 336 -19.77 12.40 -26.51
C GLY A 336 -18.84 11.86 -25.42
N ILE A 337 -19.10 10.63 -24.97
CA ILE A 337 -18.30 9.99 -23.91
C ILE A 337 -16.88 9.73 -24.41
N VAL A 338 -15.88 10.31 -23.75
CA VAL A 338 -14.44 10.18 -24.05
C VAL A 338 -13.70 9.23 -23.12
N ALA A 339 -14.28 8.89 -21.96
CA ALA A 339 -13.79 7.79 -21.13
C ALA A 339 -14.94 7.05 -20.44
N ALA A 340 -14.80 5.74 -20.37
CA ALA A 340 -15.68 4.83 -19.66
C ALA A 340 -14.88 4.09 -18.58
N ILE A 341 -15.26 4.29 -17.32
CA ILE A 341 -14.42 3.96 -16.17
C ILE A 341 -15.14 2.97 -15.26
N GLU A 342 -14.47 1.87 -14.93
CA GLU A 342 -14.92 0.87 -13.97
C GLU A 342 -14.01 0.89 -12.73
N CYS A 343 -14.59 0.83 -11.53
CA CYS A 343 -13.90 0.89 -10.26
C CYS A 343 -13.81 -0.49 -9.61
N LYS A 344 -12.63 -0.87 -9.08
CA LYS A 344 -12.44 -2.12 -8.32
C LYS A 344 -11.76 -1.86 -6.98
N ALA A 345 -12.55 -1.99 -5.90
CA ALA A 345 -12.11 -1.70 -4.54
C ALA A 345 -11.35 -2.85 -3.85
N LYS A 346 -11.42 -4.06 -4.40
CA LYS A 346 -10.82 -5.26 -3.79
C LYS A 346 -9.30 -5.15 -3.81
N ARG A 347 -8.65 -5.53 -2.70
CA ARG A 347 -7.18 -5.62 -2.60
C ARG A 347 -6.70 -7.04 -2.90
N MET A 348 -5.49 -7.13 -3.45
CA MET A 348 -4.80 -8.39 -3.65
C MET A 348 -4.34 -8.96 -2.30
N SER A 349 -4.53 -10.27 -2.09
CA SER A 349 -4.00 -10.94 -0.88
C SER A 349 -2.46 -10.86 -0.87
N PHE A 350 -1.86 -11.01 0.32
CA PHE A 350 -0.40 -11.00 0.44
C PHE A 350 0.24 -12.09 -0.43
N ASP A 351 -0.29 -13.32 -0.34
CA ASP A 351 0.22 -14.45 -1.11
C ASP A 351 0.12 -14.21 -2.61
N ALA A 352 -0.98 -13.62 -3.08
CA ALA A 352 -1.14 -13.28 -4.50
C ALA A 352 -0.13 -12.21 -4.99
N ARG A 353 0.26 -11.24 -4.14
CA ARG A 353 1.24 -10.20 -4.52
C ARG A 353 2.66 -10.74 -4.70
N TYR A 354 3.00 -11.78 -3.95
CA TYR A 354 4.38 -12.21 -3.75
C TYR A 354 4.63 -13.68 -4.12
N ALA A 355 3.64 -14.38 -4.65
CA ALA A 355 3.77 -15.76 -5.08
C ALA A 355 4.87 -15.93 -6.14
N ASP A 356 5.55 -17.08 -6.11
CA ASP A 356 6.46 -17.50 -7.18
C ASP A 356 5.67 -17.80 -8.47
N ASP A 357 4.41 -18.24 -8.34
CA ASP A 357 3.44 -18.32 -9.43
C ASP A 357 2.21 -17.42 -9.11
N PRO A 358 2.25 -16.14 -9.53
CA PRO A 358 1.15 -15.20 -9.32
C PRO A 358 -0.14 -15.65 -10.03
N ILE A 359 -0.03 -16.42 -11.10
CA ILE A 359 -1.15 -16.80 -11.97
C ILE A 359 -2.08 -17.74 -11.20
N ALA A 360 -1.52 -18.81 -10.65
CA ALA A 360 -2.28 -19.78 -9.86
C ALA A 360 -2.80 -19.18 -8.54
N SER A 361 -2.06 -18.24 -7.95
CA SER A 361 -2.33 -17.70 -6.61
C SER A 361 -3.25 -16.47 -6.59
N ALA A 362 -3.42 -15.78 -7.72
CA ALA A 362 -4.18 -14.53 -7.83
C ALA A 362 -5.42 -14.60 -8.73
N SER A 363 -5.85 -15.81 -9.14
CA SER A 363 -6.98 -16.04 -10.06
C SER A 363 -8.23 -15.22 -9.72
N ILE A 364 -8.65 -15.23 -8.45
CA ILE A 364 -9.82 -14.48 -7.96
C ILE A 364 -9.71 -12.97 -8.23
N GLY A 365 -8.50 -12.42 -8.18
CA GLY A 365 -8.28 -10.99 -8.43
C GLY A 365 -8.26 -10.65 -9.91
N PHE A 366 -7.65 -11.51 -10.72
CA PHE A 366 -7.66 -11.36 -12.18
C PHE A 366 -9.08 -11.51 -12.76
N ASP A 367 -9.90 -12.39 -12.19
CA ASP A 367 -11.31 -12.52 -12.56
C ASP A 367 -12.08 -11.22 -12.36
N GLU A 368 -11.83 -10.48 -11.27
CA GLU A 368 -12.50 -9.20 -11.01
C GLU A 368 -12.07 -8.10 -11.98
N LEU A 369 -10.80 -8.08 -12.38
CA LEU A 369 -10.31 -7.16 -13.40
C LEU A 369 -10.86 -7.52 -14.79
N ALA A 370 -10.92 -8.81 -15.12
CA ALA A 370 -11.46 -9.30 -16.37
C ALA A 370 -12.95 -9.00 -16.50
N LYS A 371 -13.72 -9.14 -15.40
CA LYS A 371 -15.12 -8.69 -15.34
C LYS A 371 -15.25 -7.20 -15.61
N GLY A 372 -14.38 -6.36 -15.02
CA GLY A 372 -14.38 -4.92 -15.29
C GLY A 372 -14.12 -4.58 -16.76
N MET A 373 -13.17 -5.26 -17.38
CA MET A 373 -12.86 -5.12 -18.81
C MET A 373 -14.04 -5.55 -19.68
N PHE A 374 -14.64 -6.68 -19.37
CA PHE A 374 -15.86 -7.17 -20.02
C PHE A 374 -17.02 -6.19 -19.88
N GLN A 375 -17.24 -5.60 -18.70
CA GLN A 375 -18.31 -4.60 -18.48
C GLN A 375 -18.14 -3.38 -19.39
N ILE A 376 -16.91 -2.88 -19.55
CA ILE A 376 -16.61 -1.76 -20.46
C ILE A 376 -16.86 -2.14 -21.92
N TRP A 377 -16.38 -3.30 -22.37
CA TRP A 377 -16.61 -3.79 -23.73
C TRP A 377 -18.09 -3.99 -24.03
N ARG A 378 -18.83 -4.56 -23.07
CA ARG A 378 -20.27 -4.72 -23.18
C ARG A 378 -20.97 -3.36 -23.28
N PHE A 379 -20.50 -2.34 -22.55
CA PHE A 379 -21.02 -0.99 -22.69
C PHE A 379 -20.78 -0.41 -24.09
N PHE A 380 -19.59 -0.60 -24.68
CA PHE A 380 -19.33 -0.16 -26.05
C PHE A 380 -20.24 -0.86 -27.07
N SER A 381 -20.44 -2.18 -26.94
CA SER A 381 -21.42 -2.92 -27.74
C SER A 381 -22.84 -2.37 -27.56
N HIS A 382 -23.28 -2.16 -26.31
CA HIS A 382 -24.60 -1.61 -26.02
C HIS A 382 -24.78 -0.21 -26.65
N ALA A 383 -23.78 0.65 -26.58
CA ALA A 383 -23.84 1.98 -27.18
C ALA A 383 -23.93 1.92 -28.72
N ARG A 384 -23.09 1.09 -29.35
CA ARG A 384 -23.13 0.84 -30.80
C ARG A 384 -24.50 0.33 -31.26
N ARG A 385 -25.17 -0.47 -30.43
CA ARG A 385 -26.48 -1.07 -30.69
C ARG A 385 -27.66 -0.18 -30.27
N GLY A 386 -27.42 1.00 -29.71
CA GLY A 386 -28.46 1.93 -29.26
C GLY A 386 -29.21 1.47 -27.98
N LEU A 387 -28.60 0.62 -27.15
CA LEU A 387 -29.19 0.09 -25.92
C LEU A 387 -28.96 0.99 -24.69
N THR A 388 -28.06 1.97 -24.81
CA THR A 388 -27.69 2.92 -23.74
C THR A 388 -28.52 4.21 -23.76
N GLY A 389 -29.65 4.24 -24.48
CA GLY A 389 -30.45 5.46 -24.65
C GLY A 389 -29.71 6.51 -25.48
N ASP A 390 -29.69 7.77 -25.02
CA ASP A 390 -29.09 8.91 -25.73
C ASP A 390 -27.56 9.01 -25.56
N VAL A 391 -26.93 8.04 -24.87
CA VAL A 391 -25.47 8.05 -24.66
C VAL A 391 -24.75 7.80 -25.98
N THR A 392 -24.02 8.83 -26.44
CA THR A 392 -23.14 8.75 -27.61
C THR A 392 -21.70 8.53 -27.15
N VAL A 393 -21.03 7.51 -27.69
CA VAL A 393 -19.62 7.19 -27.37
C VAL A 393 -18.70 7.75 -28.44
N ALA A 394 -17.74 8.59 -28.05
CA ALA A 394 -16.77 9.13 -28.98
C ALA A 394 -15.89 8.00 -29.58
N PRO A 395 -15.45 8.11 -30.85
CA PRO A 395 -14.51 7.15 -31.43
C PRO A 395 -13.21 7.04 -30.64
N SER A 396 -12.77 8.15 -30.03
CA SER A 396 -11.59 8.23 -29.16
C SER A 396 -11.82 7.73 -27.73
N CYS A 397 -13.04 7.29 -27.39
CA CYS A 397 -13.37 6.88 -26.03
C CYS A 397 -12.46 5.78 -25.51
N ARG A 398 -11.92 5.99 -24.31
CA ARG A 398 -10.99 5.09 -23.64
C ARG A 398 -11.70 4.29 -22.55
N GLY A 399 -11.38 3.01 -22.46
CA GLY A 399 -11.75 2.21 -21.30
C GLY A 399 -10.70 2.34 -20.21
N VAL A 400 -11.12 2.57 -18.97
CA VAL A 400 -10.22 2.70 -17.81
C VAL A 400 -10.74 1.84 -16.67
N ILE A 401 -9.87 1.09 -16.03
CA ILE A 401 -10.16 0.40 -14.77
C ILE A 401 -9.37 1.07 -13.66
N VAL A 402 -10.08 1.69 -12.72
CA VAL A 402 -9.48 2.32 -11.54
C VAL A 402 -9.51 1.34 -10.37
N THR A 403 -8.35 1.07 -9.77
CA THR A 403 -8.22 0.08 -8.70
C THR A 403 -7.79 0.70 -7.38
N ALA A 404 -8.33 0.23 -6.26
CA ALA A 404 -7.91 0.70 -4.92
C ALA A 404 -6.49 0.27 -4.55
N ASP A 405 -5.96 -0.76 -5.21
CA ASP A 405 -4.61 -1.29 -5.01
C ASP A 405 -3.88 -1.44 -6.34
N SER A 406 -2.55 -1.56 -6.31
CA SER A 406 -1.74 -1.72 -7.51
C SER A 406 -1.78 -3.18 -7.99
N TRP A 407 -2.73 -3.55 -8.86
CA TRP A 407 -2.88 -4.94 -9.29
C TRP A 407 -1.95 -5.35 -10.43
N LEU A 408 -1.87 -4.55 -11.50
CA LEU A 408 -1.18 -4.89 -12.75
C LEU A 408 0.02 -3.99 -13.06
N THR A 409 0.48 -3.20 -12.08
CA THR A 409 1.60 -2.28 -12.27
C THR A 409 2.87 -3.05 -12.63
N MET A 410 3.38 -2.83 -13.85
CA MET A 410 4.55 -3.53 -14.41
C MET A 410 4.39 -5.06 -14.48
N ALA A 411 3.16 -5.54 -14.65
CA ALA A 411 2.80 -6.96 -14.65
C ALA A 411 2.18 -7.38 -16.01
N SER A 412 2.95 -7.24 -17.09
CA SER A 412 2.46 -7.42 -18.48
C SER A 412 1.86 -8.81 -18.74
N ARG A 413 2.48 -9.89 -18.25
CA ARG A 413 1.95 -11.25 -18.39
C ARG A 413 0.64 -11.46 -17.64
N GLN A 414 0.51 -10.87 -16.46
CA GLN A 414 -0.74 -10.91 -15.69
C GLN A 414 -1.85 -10.15 -16.44
N ALA A 415 -1.51 -9.03 -17.10
CA ALA A 415 -2.46 -8.30 -17.93
C ALA A 415 -2.94 -9.13 -19.14
N GLU A 416 -2.05 -9.88 -19.81
CA GLU A 416 -2.42 -10.77 -20.91
C GLU A 416 -3.47 -11.81 -20.51
N GLN A 417 -3.41 -12.33 -19.27
CA GLN A 417 -4.39 -13.28 -18.77
C GLN A 417 -5.73 -12.65 -18.46
N VAL A 418 -5.72 -11.46 -17.85
CA VAL A 418 -6.95 -10.67 -17.63
C VAL A 418 -7.65 -10.42 -18.96
N ILE A 419 -6.89 -10.07 -20.01
CA ILE A 419 -7.41 -9.90 -21.37
C ILE A 419 -7.99 -11.21 -21.89
N ALA A 420 -7.28 -12.33 -21.79
CA ALA A 420 -7.75 -13.63 -22.28
C ALA A 420 -9.07 -14.08 -21.61
N ILE A 421 -9.20 -13.87 -20.30
CA ILE A 421 -10.44 -14.17 -19.56
C ILE A 421 -11.58 -13.26 -20.03
N ALA A 422 -11.32 -11.96 -20.19
CA ALA A 422 -12.32 -11.01 -20.68
C ALA A 422 -12.75 -11.33 -22.13
N MET A 423 -11.83 -11.77 -22.99
CA MET A 423 -12.14 -12.20 -24.36
C MET A 423 -13.08 -13.40 -24.35
N ALA A 424 -12.80 -14.42 -23.53
CA ALA A 424 -13.68 -15.57 -23.40
C ALA A 424 -15.09 -15.19 -22.89
N MET A 425 -15.19 -14.21 -21.98
CA MET A 425 -16.50 -13.67 -21.55
C MET A 425 -17.22 -12.95 -22.69
N ALA A 426 -16.50 -12.14 -23.47
CA ALA A 426 -17.08 -11.42 -24.61
C ALA A 426 -17.55 -12.35 -25.73
N ASP A 427 -16.77 -13.39 -26.04
CA ASP A 427 -17.13 -14.41 -27.02
C ASP A 427 -18.38 -15.20 -26.57
N ALA A 428 -18.52 -15.47 -25.27
CA ALA A 428 -19.69 -16.14 -24.71
C ALA A 428 -20.98 -15.29 -24.76
N GLU A 429 -20.86 -13.96 -24.68
CA GLU A 429 -22.00 -13.04 -24.81
C GLU A 429 -22.50 -12.94 -26.27
N GLY A 430 -21.59 -13.07 -27.25
CA GLY A 430 -21.91 -13.17 -28.67
C GLY A 430 -22.20 -11.86 -29.43
N ASP A 431 -22.53 -10.78 -28.72
CA ASP A 431 -22.87 -9.47 -29.32
C ASP A 431 -21.74 -8.41 -29.23
N ILE A 432 -20.55 -8.80 -28.80
CA ILE A 432 -19.39 -7.90 -28.61
C ILE A 432 -18.41 -8.10 -29.78
N ASP A 433 -18.44 -7.15 -30.72
CA ASP A 433 -17.63 -7.17 -31.94
C ASP A 433 -16.19 -6.71 -31.66
N GLU A 434 -15.27 -6.92 -32.60
CA GLU A 434 -13.86 -6.52 -32.46
C GLU A 434 -13.69 -5.02 -32.15
N GLY A 435 -14.50 -4.15 -32.76
CA GLY A 435 -14.48 -2.71 -32.50
C GLY A 435 -14.96 -2.29 -31.10
N ASP A 436 -15.69 -3.17 -30.40
CA ASP A 436 -16.12 -2.96 -29.00
C ASP A 436 -15.01 -3.36 -28.02
N ARG A 437 -14.04 -4.18 -28.44
CA ARG A 437 -12.95 -4.73 -27.61
C ARG A 437 -11.76 -3.76 -27.50
N ARG A 438 -12.05 -2.50 -27.16
CA ARG A 438 -11.04 -1.44 -27.05
C ARG A 438 -10.02 -1.75 -25.94
N GLU A 439 -8.78 -1.30 -26.12
CA GLU A 439 -7.75 -1.46 -25.09
C GLU A 439 -8.08 -0.66 -23.82
N ILE A 440 -7.69 -1.22 -22.66
CA ILE A 440 -8.08 -0.72 -21.34
C ILE A 440 -6.83 -0.25 -20.58
N ALA A 441 -6.91 0.94 -19.98
CA ALA A 441 -5.91 1.43 -19.05
C ALA A 441 -6.20 0.89 -17.63
N PHE A 442 -5.21 0.27 -16.98
CA PHE A 442 -5.32 -0.17 -15.59
C PHE A 442 -4.60 0.81 -14.67
N CYS A 443 -5.37 1.57 -13.89
CA CYS A 443 -4.85 2.72 -13.14
C CYS A 443 -5.12 2.55 -11.63
N PRO A 444 -4.10 2.34 -10.80
CA PRO A 444 -4.26 2.44 -9.35
C PRO A 444 -4.70 3.86 -8.98
N ILE A 445 -5.62 4.01 -8.03
CA ILE A 445 -6.19 5.31 -7.64
C ILE A 445 -5.11 6.33 -7.19
N ASN A 446 -4.04 5.88 -6.55
CA ASN A 446 -2.91 6.75 -6.20
C ASN A 446 -2.25 7.39 -7.44
N ASP A 447 -2.18 6.65 -8.55
CA ASP A 447 -1.58 7.14 -9.78
C ASP A 447 -2.53 8.09 -10.52
N VAL A 448 -3.85 7.82 -10.46
CA VAL A 448 -4.90 8.73 -10.95
C VAL A 448 -4.84 10.06 -10.19
N GLU A 449 -4.76 10.00 -8.85
CA GLU A 449 -4.62 11.18 -7.99
C GLU A 449 -3.38 11.98 -8.35
N TYR A 450 -2.24 11.30 -8.45
CA TYR A 450 -0.96 11.92 -8.79
C TYR A 450 -1.00 12.61 -10.16
N ALA A 451 -1.45 11.91 -11.21
CA ALA A 451 -1.47 12.44 -12.57
C ALA A 451 -2.37 13.69 -12.68
N LEU A 452 -3.55 13.65 -12.05
CA LEU A 452 -4.49 14.78 -12.08
C LEU A 452 -4.07 15.95 -11.19
N GLN A 453 -3.33 15.71 -10.11
CA GLN A 453 -2.74 16.77 -9.29
C GLN A 453 -1.57 17.46 -9.98
N HIS A 454 -0.84 16.76 -10.86
CA HIS A 454 0.37 17.27 -11.51
C HIS A 454 0.18 17.56 -13.01
N GLY A 455 -1.07 17.74 -13.44
CA GLY A 455 -1.42 17.96 -14.84
C GLY A 455 -2.87 18.36 -15.09
N THR A 456 -3.29 18.24 -16.35
CA THR A 456 -4.63 18.58 -16.85
C THR A 456 -5.46 17.32 -17.13
N ALA A 457 -6.77 17.48 -17.28
CA ALA A 457 -7.67 16.41 -17.71
C ALA A 457 -7.23 15.78 -19.04
N ASP A 458 -6.83 16.60 -20.01
CA ASP A 458 -6.31 16.14 -21.31
C ASP A 458 -5.05 15.30 -21.14
N SER A 459 -4.06 15.80 -20.39
CA SER A 459 -2.82 15.06 -20.15
C SER A 459 -3.03 13.72 -19.44
N PHE A 460 -4.08 13.63 -18.60
CA PHE A 460 -4.49 12.40 -17.96
C PHE A 460 -5.09 11.40 -18.98
N LEU A 461 -5.98 11.87 -19.86
CA LEU A 461 -6.57 11.04 -20.92
C LEU A 461 -5.51 10.56 -21.92
N ASP A 462 -4.57 11.42 -22.29
CA ASP A 462 -3.41 11.07 -23.13
C ASP A 462 -2.54 10.02 -22.44
N ALA A 463 -2.24 10.19 -21.15
CA ALA A 463 -1.51 9.20 -20.39
C ALA A 463 -2.25 7.85 -20.32
N CYS A 464 -3.59 7.85 -20.20
CA CYS A 464 -4.40 6.63 -20.27
C CYS A 464 -4.28 5.94 -21.63
N CYS A 465 -4.23 6.71 -22.72
CA CYS A 465 -3.97 6.18 -24.06
C CYS A 465 -2.57 5.55 -24.16
N GLU A 466 -1.55 6.22 -23.64
CA GLU A 466 -0.16 5.73 -23.66
C GLU A 466 0.01 4.42 -22.88
N VAL A 467 -0.58 4.29 -21.69
CA VAL A 467 -0.44 3.07 -20.87
C VAL A 467 -1.27 1.89 -21.36
N SER A 468 -2.31 2.13 -22.16
CA SER A 468 -3.16 1.09 -22.75
C SER A 468 -2.65 0.62 -24.11
N SER A 469 -2.26 1.57 -24.96
CA SER A 469 -2.08 1.37 -26.41
C SER A 469 -0.82 2.00 -27.02
N GLY A 470 -0.13 2.88 -26.30
CA GLY A 470 1.01 3.63 -26.81
C GLY A 470 2.37 2.98 -26.53
N GLU A 471 3.43 3.79 -26.67
CA GLU A 471 4.82 3.34 -26.46
C GLU A 471 5.08 2.94 -25.01
N LYS A 472 4.27 3.45 -24.09
CA LYS A 472 4.38 3.22 -22.65
C LYS A 472 3.36 2.18 -22.14
N LYS A 473 2.91 1.28 -23.01
CA LYS A 473 1.95 0.23 -22.64
C LYS A 473 2.42 -0.57 -21.42
N GLY A 474 1.57 -0.68 -20.41
CA GLY A 474 1.83 -1.41 -19.15
C GLY A 474 2.69 -0.65 -18.11
N PHE A 475 3.10 0.58 -18.39
CA PHE A 475 3.76 1.46 -17.42
C PHE A 475 2.75 2.04 -16.43
N MET A 476 3.26 2.58 -15.31
CA MET A 476 2.45 3.41 -14.41
C MET A 476 1.97 4.67 -15.11
N LEU A 477 0.76 5.11 -14.76
CA LEU A 477 0.21 6.35 -15.29
C LEU A 477 1.10 7.55 -14.95
N SER A 478 1.69 7.58 -13.75
CA SER A 478 2.62 8.64 -13.32
C SER A 478 3.92 8.72 -14.15
N VAL A 479 4.32 7.63 -14.82
CA VAL A 479 5.48 7.59 -15.72
C VAL A 479 5.07 7.94 -17.15
N ALA A 480 3.87 7.53 -17.54
CA ALA A 480 3.33 7.88 -18.85
C ALA A 480 2.97 9.35 -18.95
N HIS A 481 2.40 9.88 -17.88
CA HIS A 481 2.06 11.27 -17.69
C HIS A 481 3.31 12.13 -17.77
N ALA A 482 3.32 13.06 -18.72
CA ALA A 482 4.34 14.09 -18.82
C ALA A 482 4.05 15.15 -17.74
N ALA A 483 4.28 14.79 -16.47
CA ALA A 483 4.00 15.64 -15.33
C ALA A 483 4.63 17.03 -15.55
N THR A 484 3.78 18.05 -15.64
CA THR A 484 4.21 19.44 -15.66
C THR A 484 4.52 19.81 -14.21
N ARG A 485 5.80 19.73 -13.84
CA ARG A 485 6.26 20.03 -12.46
C ARG A 485 5.85 21.42 -11.95
N ASP A 486 5.47 22.32 -12.85
CA ASP A 486 5.03 23.68 -12.56
C ASP A 486 3.51 23.81 -12.29
N GLN A 487 2.73 22.74 -12.47
CA GLN A 487 1.31 22.70 -12.15
C GLN A 487 1.07 21.67 -11.04
N GLN A 488 0.86 22.16 -9.82
CA GLN A 488 0.37 21.34 -8.72
C GLN A 488 -1.00 21.87 -8.29
N ARG A 489 -2.03 21.06 -8.48
CA ARG A 489 -3.41 21.34 -8.06
C ARG A 489 -3.63 20.81 -6.65
N ASP A 490 -4.40 21.56 -5.87
CA ASP A 490 -4.77 21.14 -4.52
C ASP A 490 -5.60 19.87 -4.52
N TYR A 491 -5.46 19.08 -3.45
CA TYR A 491 -6.31 17.93 -3.22
C TYR A 491 -7.75 18.38 -2.87
N PRO A 492 -8.77 18.04 -3.68
CA PRO A 492 -10.10 18.62 -3.56
C PRO A 492 -10.85 18.26 -2.27
N PHE A 493 -10.40 17.23 -1.54
CA PHE A 493 -11.04 16.76 -0.31
C PHE A 493 -10.22 17.05 0.94
N LYS A 494 -9.24 17.95 0.87
CA LYS A 494 -8.42 18.33 2.02
C LYS A 494 -9.28 18.80 3.19
N ASP A 495 -10.26 19.67 2.94
CA ASP A 495 -11.12 20.24 3.98
C ASP A 495 -12.16 19.24 4.53
N ARG A 496 -12.43 18.16 3.78
CA ARG A 496 -13.35 17.08 4.17
C ARG A 496 -12.71 16.05 5.09
N ILE A 497 -11.40 16.14 5.36
CA ILE A 497 -10.74 15.25 6.34
C ILE A 497 -11.39 15.36 7.71
N ALA A 498 -11.82 16.57 8.10
CA ALA A 498 -12.53 16.78 9.35
C ALA A 498 -13.90 16.09 9.41
N ASP A 499 -14.52 15.77 8.28
CA ASP A 499 -15.82 15.08 8.26
C ASP A 499 -15.68 13.60 8.65
N VAL A 500 -14.53 13.00 8.31
CA VAL A 500 -14.19 11.60 8.66
C VAL A 500 -13.38 11.49 9.94
N LEU A 501 -12.68 12.56 10.35
CA LEU A 501 -11.91 12.66 11.59
C LEU A 501 -12.19 13.99 12.30
N PRO A 502 -13.31 14.12 13.04
CA PRO A 502 -13.76 15.40 13.61
C PRO A 502 -12.76 16.10 14.53
N TRP A 503 -11.94 15.35 15.26
CA TRP A 503 -10.94 15.90 16.17
C TRP A 503 -9.80 16.63 15.44
N MET A 504 -9.64 16.46 14.13
CA MET A 504 -8.67 17.23 13.36
C MET A 504 -9.11 18.66 13.10
N ARG A 505 -10.41 18.99 13.21
CA ARG A 505 -10.91 20.36 13.03
C ARG A 505 -10.25 21.34 14.01
N SER A 506 -10.17 20.97 15.29
CA SER A 506 -9.50 21.76 16.32
C SER A 506 -7.97 21.81 16.17
N ALA A 507 -7.37 20.90 15.41
CA ALA A 507 -5.93 20.90 15.16
C ALA A 507 -5.54 21.86 14.04
N PHE A 508 -6.42 22.07 13.05
CA PHE A 508 -6.19 22.98 11.91
C PHE A 508 -6.64 24.43 12.18
N GLU A 509 -7.35 24.71 13.27
CA GLU A 509 -7.72 26.08 13.68
C GLU A 509 -6.57 26.81 14.42
N HIS A 510 -5.45 26.13 14.66
CA HIS A 510 -4.28 26.65 15.39
C HIS A 510 -2.99 26.72 14.54
N ASP A 511 -3.08 26.36 13.25
CA ASP A 511 -2.08 26.65 12.22
C ASP A 511 -2.62 27.76 11.29
#